data_AF-A0A354XHU7-F1
#
_entry.id   AF-A0A354XHU7-F1
#
_cell.length_a   1.000
_cell.length_b   1.000
_cell.length_c   1.000
_cell.angle_alpha   90.00
_cell.angle_beta   90.00
_cell.angle_gamma   90.00
#
_symmetry.space_group_name_H-M   'P 1'
#
loop_
_entity.id
_entity.type
_entity.pdbx_description
1 polymer ?
#
loop_
_entity_poly.entity_id
_entity_poly.type
_entity_poly.pdbx_seq_one_letter_code
_entity_poly.pdbx_strand_id
1 'polypeptide(L)'
;MLEAYRQHVEERAAEGVPPKPLTAEQVAALIELLKAPPAGEEEFILDLITNRVPPGVDEAAYVKAGFLTAIAKGEATSPLIDKIHAVKLLGTMQGGYNIATLVELLDDAELAKEAGEQLKHTLLMFDAFHDVEERAKAGNAVAKDVMQSWAEAEWFLSKPALAEKITLTVFKVPGETNTDDLSPAPDAWSRPDIPLHANAMLKNEREGIV
;
A
#
# COMPACT_ATOMS: atom_id res chain seq x y z
N MET A 1 5.64 11.28 18.16
CA MET A 1 5.55 10.78 16.78
C MET A 1 5.06 11.87 15.83
N LEU A 2 3.86 12.45 16.02
CA LEU A 2 3.31 13.45 15.10
C LEU A 2 4.19 14.69 14.90
N GLU A 3 4.71 15.29 15.97
CA GLU A 3 5.58 16.47 15.87
C GLU A 3 6.85 16.18 15.05
N ALA A 4 7.56 15.10 15.39
CA ALA A 4 8.74 14.65 14.63
C ALA A 4 8.40 14.33 13.16
N TYR A 5 7.23 13.74 12.91
CA TYR A 5 6.77 13.47 11.54
C TYR A 5 6.49 14.77 10.78
N ARG A 6 5.86 15.77 11.40
CA ARG A 6 5.60 17.08 10.79
C ARG A 6 6.91 17.82 10.48
N GLN A 7 7.89 17.77 11.39
CA GLN A 7 9.22 18.31 11.13
C GLN A 7 9.88 17.64 9.92
N HIS A 8 9.83 16.30 9.84
CA HIS A 8 10.33 15.56 8.67
C HIS A 8 9.61 15.93 7.37
N VAL A 9 8.30 16.18 7.43
CA VAL A 9 7.53 16.69 6.27
C VAL A 9 8.06 18.05 5.82
N GLU A 10 8.34 18.97 6.74
CA GLU A 10 8.90 20.30 6.43
C GLU A 10 10.32 20.19 5.86
N GLU A 11 11.18 19.35 6.44
CA GLU A 11 12.54 19.09 5.95
C GLU A 11 12.52 18.54 4.52
N ARG A 12 11.62 17.59 4.24
CA ARG A 12 11.46 16.98 2.92
C ARG A 12 10.85 17.94 1.89
N ALA A 13 9.92 18.79 2.33
CA ALA A 13 9.36 19.83 1.49
C ALA A 13 10.43 20.87 1.06
N ALA A 14 11.41 21.17 1.92
CA ALA A 14 12.54 22.04 1.56
C ALA A 14 13.45 21.42 0.49
N GLU A 15 13.48 20.09 0.38
CA GLU A 15 14.15 19.33 -0.69
C GLU A 15 13.26 19.11 -1.93
N GLY A 16 12.01 19.60 -1.92
CA GLY A 16 11.05 19.45 -3.02
C GLY A 16 10.45 18.05 -3.15
N VAL A 17 10.50 17.22 -2.10
CA VAL A 17 10.11 15.81 -2.14
C VAL A 17 9.09 15.47 -1.05
N PRO A 18 8.23 14.44 -1.25
CA PRO A 18 7.31 13.98 -0.21
C PRO A 18 8.06 13.33 0.98
N PRO A 19 7.43 13.24 2.16
CA PRO A 19 8.01 12.54 3.30
C PRO A 19 8.27 11.07 2.96
N LYS A 20 9.35 10.52 3.53
CA LYS A 20 9.60 9.08 3.53
C LYS A 20 8.41 8.29 4.12
N PRO A 21 8.19 7.03 3.69
CA PRO A 21 7.25 6.12 4.35
C PRO A 21 7.58 5.94 5.83
N LEU A 22 6.58 5.54 6.61
CA LEU A 22 6.71 5.30 8.04
C LEU A 22 7.55 4.05 8.31
N THR A 23 8.41 4.14 9.33
CA THR A 23 9.13 2.97 9.87
C THR A 23 8.24 2.13 10.78
N ALA A 24 8.70 0.92 11.14
CA ALA A 24 8.00 0.05 12.07
C ALA A 24 7.74 0.71 13.43
N GLU A 25 8.71 1.46 13.96
CA GLU A 25 8.56 2.20 15.23
C GLU A 25 7.54 3.33 15.12
N GLN A 26 7.52 4.03 13.97
CA GLN A 26 6.53 5.07 13.72
C GLN A 26 5.12 4.49 13.59
N VAL A 27 4.96 3.34 12.92
CA VAL A 27 3.66 2.65 12.85
C VAL A 27 3.22 2.15 14.22
N ALA A 28 4.15 1.59 15.03
CA ALA A 28 3.84 1.19 16.40
C ALA A 28 3.34 2.38 17.25
N ALA A 29 4.02 3.54 17.16
CA ALA A 29 3.58 4.75 17.83
C ALA A 29 2.25 5.31 17.27
N LEU A 30 2.02 5.19 15.95
CA LEU A 30 0.77 5.57 15.31
C LEU A 30 -0.42 4.72 15.78
N ILE A 31 -0.21 3.42 16.01
CA ILE A 31 -1.24 2.53 16.54
C ILE A 31 -1.74 2.99 17.92
N GLU A 32 -0.85 3.45 18.79
CA GLU A 32 -1.27 3.98 20.10
C GLU A 32 -2.11 5.25 19.95
N LEU A 33 -1.81 6.11 18.97
CA LEU A 33 -2.66 7.25 18.62
C LEU A 33 -4.01 6.80 18.02
N LEU A 34 -4.03 5.75 17.20
CA LEU A 34 -5.28 5.22 16.64
C LEU A 34 -6.18 4.60 17.71
N LYS A 35 -5.63 4.07 18.81
CA LYS A 35 -6.40 3.59 19.97
C LYS A 35 -6.96 4.73 20.82
N ALA A 36 -6.23 5.83 20.94
CA ALA A 36 -6.60 7.00 21.73
C ALA A 36 -6.30 8.30 20.95
N PRO A 37 -7.14 8.67 19.97
CA PRO A 37 -6.85 9.78 19.07
C PRO A 37 -6.86 11.11 19.80
N PRO A 38 -5.82 11.96 19.61
CA PRO A 38 -5.89 13.36 20.01
C PRO A 38 -6.98 14.09 19.23
N ALA A 39 -7.70 15.00 19.89
CA ALA A 39 -8.74 15.78 19.25
C ALA A 39 -8.19 16.64 18.10
N GLY A 40 -8.82 16.55 16.93
CA GLY A 40 -8.42 17.29 15.73
C GLY A 40 -7.33 16.63 14.90
N GLU A 41 -6.83 15.46 15.30
CA GLU A 41 -5.80 14.71 14.58
C GLU A 41 -6.36 13.45 13.88
N GLU A 42 -7.66 13.18 14.00
CA GLU A 42 -8.30 11.93 13.59
C GLU A 42 -8.10 11.61 12.10
N GLU A 43 -8.41 12.56 11.22
CA GLU A 43 -8.19 12.38 9.77
C GLU A 43 -6.71 12.22 9.43
N PHE A 44 -5.84 12.96 10.12
CA PHE A 44 -4.41 12.94 9.83
C PHE A 44 -3.80 11.58 10.16
N ILE A 45 -4.07 11.05 11.35
CA ILE A 45 -3.54 9.73 11.74
C ILE A 45 -4.16 8.59 10.93
N LEU A 46 -5.40 8.76 10.46
CA LEU A 46 -6.04 7.82 9.56
C LEU A 46 -5.40 7.85 8.14
N ASP A 47 -5.04 9.02 7.63
CA ASP A 47 -4.28 9.15 6.38
C ASP A 47 -2.91 8.46 6.50
N LEU A 48 -2.21 8.66 7.61
CA LEU A 48 -0.90 8.06 7.83
C LEU A 48 -0.93 6.53 7.77
N ILE A 49 -1.88 5.88 8.45
CA ILE A 49 -1.96 4.41 8.44
C ILE A 49 -2.43 3.89 7.08
N THR A 50 -3.28 4.64 6.38
CA THR A 50 -3.80 4.26 5.07
C THR A 50 -2.72 4.36 3.99
N ASN A 51 -2.02 5.50 3.92
CA ASN A 51 -1.25 5.92 2.74
C ASN A 51 0.27 6.04 2.95
N ARG A 52 0.77 5.95 4.19
CA ARG A 52 2.20 6.18 4.50
C ARG A 52 2.95 4.96 5.00
N VAL A 53 2.34 3.78 4.99
CA VAL A 53 3.01 2.52 5.33
C VAL A 53 3.33 1.74 4.06
N PRO A 54 4.57 1.27 3.86
CA PRO A 54 4.90 0.38 2.75
C PRO A 54 4.00 -0.88 2.72
N PRO A 55 3.65 -1.41 1.54
CA PRO A 55 2.91 -2.67 1.42
C PRO A 55 3.83 -3.88 1.55
N GLY A 56 3.27 -5.09 1.44
CA GLY A 56 4.08 -6.31 1.31
C GLY A 56 4.59 -6.84 2.64
N VAL A 57 5.88 -7.22 2.64
CA VAL A 57 6.59 -7.84 3.77
C VAL A 57 7.58 -6.91 4.46
N ASP A 58 7.39 -5.60 4.32
CA ASP A 58 8.13 -4.59 5.06
C ASP A 58 7.84 -4.68 6.57
N GLU A 59 8.80 -4.31 7.42
CA GLU A 59 8.65 -4.36 8.88
C GLU A 59 7.51 -3.46 9.38
N ALA A 60 7.29 -2.30 8.75
CA ALA A 60 6.17 -1.42 9.08
C ALA A 60 4.82 -2.03 8.62
N ALA A 61 4.83 -2.76 7.49
CA ALA A 61 3.67 -3.53 7.03
C ALA A 61 3.31 -4.65 8.01
N TYR A 62 4.30 -5.34 8.58
CA TYR A 62 4.07 -6.37 9.61
C TYR A 62 3.31 -5.80 10.81
N VAL A 63 3.77 -4.66 11.33
CA VAL A 63 3.13 -3.98 12.47
C VAL A 63 1.72 -3.51 12.12
N LYS A 64 1.52 -2.92 10.93
CA LYS A 64 0.20 -2.52 10.43
C LYS A 64 -0.75 -3.71 10.30
N ALA A 65 -0.32 -4.80 9.65
CA ALA A 65 -1.14 -5.99 9.46
C ALA A 65 -1.56 -6.58 10.81
N GLY A 66 -0.63 -6.73 11.75
CA GLY A 66 -0.93 -7.26 13.08
C GLY A 66 -2.01 -6.47 13.82
N PHE A 67 -1.95 -5.13 13.77
CA PHE A 67 -2.98 -4.28 14.39
C PHE A 67 -4.34 -4.38 13.70
N LEU A 68 -4.37 -4.34 12.36
CA LEU A 68 -5.62 -4.44 11.62
C LEU A 68 -6.27 -5.83 11.79
N THR A 69 -5.47 -6.90 11.83
CA THR A 69 -5.92 -8.25 12.18
C THR A 69 -6.53 -8.30 13.57
N ALA A 70 -5.87 -7.68 14.57
CA ALA A 70 -6.39 -7.62 15.94
C ALA A 70 -7.72 -6.85 16.01
N ILE A 71 -7.89 -5.76 15.25
CA ILE A 71 -9.18 -5.07 15.15
C ILE A 71 -10.24 -5.98 14.52
N ALA A 72 -9.95 -6.60 13.38
CA ALA A 72 -10.90 -7.46 12.68
C ALA A 72 -11.36 -8.64 13.56
N LYS A 73 -10.45 -9.22 14.35
CA LYS A 73 -10.73 -10.32 15.30
C LYS A 73 -11.34 -9.86 16.64
N GLY A 74 -11.45 -8.54 16.87
CA GLY A 74 -11.97 -7.99 18.12
C GLY A 74 -11.01 -8.08 19.32
N GLU A 75 -9.72 -8.31 19.07
CA GLU A 75 -8.65 -8.38 20.06
C GLU A 75 -8.07 -7.00 20.38
N ALA A 76 -8.28 -6.02 19.49
CA ALA A 76 -7.96 -4.62 19.68
C ALA A 76 -9.13 -3.74 19.25
N THR A 77 -9.14 -2.48 19.69
CA THR A 77 -10.17 -1.50 19.32
C THR A 77 -9.56 -0.16 18.95
N SER A 78 -10.23 0.57 18.07
CA SER A 78 -9.94 1.96 17.73
C SER A 78 -11.26 2.69 17.51
N PRO A 79 -11.43 3.93 18.00
CA PRO A 79 -12.59 4.75 17.65
C PRO A 79 -12.62 5.19 16.18
N LEU A 80 -11.53 5.02 15.42
CA LEU A 80 -11.41 5.47 14.02
C LEU A 80 -11.47 4.34 12.99
N ILE A 81 -11.20 3.10 13.41
CA ILE A 81 -11.14 1.94 12.55
C ILE A 81 -12.01 0.84 13.15
N ASP A 82 -13.20 0.67 12.57
CA ASP A 82 -14.05 -0.48 12.87
C ASP A 82 -13.54 -1.76 12.17
N LYS A 83 -14.18 -2.90 12.43
CA LYS A 83 -13.77 -4.18 11.86
C LYS A 83 -13.80 -4.19 10.32
N ILE A 84 -14.85 -3.65 9.71
CA ILE A 84 -15.00 -3.62 8.25
C ILE A 84 -13.93 -2.73 7.62
N HIS A 85 -13.65 -1.58 8.23
CA HIS A 85 -12.58 -0.69 7.81
C HIS A 85 -11.21 -1.36 7.94
N ALA A 86 -10.96 -2.14 9.00
CA ALA A 86 -9.73 -2.89 9.14
C ALA A 86 -9.54 -3.93 8.01
N VAL A 87 -10.60 -4.63 7.61
CA VAL A 87 -10.58 -5.55 6.46
C VAL A 87 -10.27 -4.81 5.15
N LYS A 88 -10.88 -3.65 4.92
CA LYS A 88 -10.57 -2.81 3.75
C LYS A 88 -9.09 -2.40 3.72
N LEU A 89 -8.55 -1.96 4.85
CA LEU A 89 -7.15 -1.56 4.96
C LEU A 89 -6.19 -2.75 4.78
N LEU A 90 -6.55 -3.95 5.24
CA LEU A 90 -5.82 -5.18 4.94
C LEU A 90 -5.83 -5.46 3.43
N GLY A 91 -6.95 -5.22 2.74
CA GLY A 91 -7.08 -5.37 1.29
C GLY A 91 -6.14 -4.49 0.46
N THR A 92 -5.73 -3.33 0.98
CA THR A 92 -4.82 -2.40 0.27
C THR A 92 -3.33 -2.66 0.53
N MET A 93 -2.97 -3.71 1.28
CA MET A 93 -1.56 -4.01 1.62
C MET A 93 -0.81 -4.78 0.53
N GLN A 94 -1.43 -4.96 -0.64
CA GLN A 94 -0.90 -5.61 -1.85
C GLN A 94 -0.65 -7.12 -1.75
N GLY A 95 -0.20 -7.61 -0.59
CA GLY A 95 0.11 -9.02 -0.31
C GLY A 95 1.07 -9.17 0.88
N GLY A 96 1.39 -10.41 1.25
CA GLY A 96 2.25 -10.69 2.40
C GLY A 96 1.45 -10.87 3.70
N TYR A 97 1.73 -10.07 4.73
CA TYR A 97 1.21 -10.29 6.08
C TYR A 97 -0.33 -10.15 6.21
N ASN A 98 -1.00 -9.53 5.24
CA ASN A 98 -2.45 -9.37 5.21
C ASN A 98 -3.21 -10.64 4.74
N ILE A 99 -2.57 -11.50 3.94
CA ILE A 99 -3.25 -12.57 3.19
C ILE A 99 -3.91 -13.59 4.13
N ALA A 100 -3.15 -14.13 5.09
CA ALA A 100 -3.65 -15.17 5.98
C ALA A 100 -4.91 -14.72 6.73
N THR A 101 -4.93 -13.46 7.20
CA THR A 101 -6.10 -12.90 7.88
C THR A 101 -7.28 -12.76 6.93
N LEU A 102 -7.10 -12.21 5.72
CA LEU A 102 -8.19 -12.07 4.76
C LEU A 102 -8.81 -13.43 4.38
N VAL A 103 -7.98 -14.47 4.22
CA VAL A 103 -8.44 -15.83 3.94
C VAL A 103 -9.18 -16.44 5.13
N GLU A 104 -8.66 -16.29 6.35
CA GLU A 104 -9.35 -16.74 7.58
C GLU A 104 -10.71 -16.08 7.74
N LEU A 105 -10.82 -14.77 7.42
CA LEU A 105 -12.05 -14.01 7.55
C LEU A 105 -13.15 -14.44 6.56
N LEU A 106 -12.86 -15.26 5.55
CA LEU A 106 -13.90 -15.88 4.72
C LEU A 106 -14.85 -16.75 5.55
N ASP A 107 -14.44 -17.24 6.71
CA ASP A 107 -15.25 -18.06 7.61
C ASP A 107 -16.02 -17.23 8.66
N ASP A 108 -15.82 -15.91 8.70
CA ASP A 108 -16.48 -15.00 9.63
C ASP A 108 -17.80 -14.46 9.05
N ALA A 109 -18.92 -14.69 9.74
CA ALA A 109 -20.24 -14.34 9.22
C ALA A 109 -20.46 -12.82 9.01
N GLU A 110 -19.75 -11.97 9.75
CA GLU A 110 -19.83 -10.51 9.67
C GLU A 110 -18.89 -9.96 8.58
N LEU A 111 -17.68 -10.53 8.48
CA LEU A 111 -16.58 -9.98 7.70
C LEU A 111 -16.32 -10.70 6.37
N ALA A 112 -16.85 -11.92 6.18
CA ALA A 112 -16.55 -12.75 5.01
C ALA A 112 -16.80 -12.00 3.70
N LYS A 113 -17.94 -11.30 3.58
CA LYS A 113 -18.26 -10.57 2.36
C LYS A 113 -17.19 -9.53 2.01
N GLU A 114 -16.79 -8.70 2.96
CA GLU A 114 -15.76 -7.68 2.73
C GLU A 114 -14.40 -8.33 2.45
N ALA A 115 -14.02 -9.38 3.20
CA ALA A 115 -12.78 -10.10 2.96
C ALA A 115 -12.73 -10.70 1.55
N GLY A 116 -13.84 -11.26 1.09
CA GLY A 116 -14.01 -11.75 -0.28
C GLY A 116 -13.80 -10.64 -1.31
N GLU A 117 -14.45 -9.49 -1.15
CA GLU A 117 -14.27 -8.34 -2.05
C GLU A 117 -12.80 -7.90 -2.13
N GLN A 118 -12.08 -7.88 -1.01
CA GLN A 118 -10.65 -7.55 -1.01
C GLN A 118 -9.79 -8.62 -1.70
N LEU A 119 -10.08 -9.91 -1.47
CA LEU A 119 -9.34 -11.02 -2.09
C LEU A 119 -9.53 -11.09 -3.61
N LYS A 120 -10.70 -10.69 -4.14
CA LYS A 120 -10.95 -10.65 -5.61
C LYS A 120 -9.91 -9.82 -6.38
N HIS A 121 -9.38 -8.77 -5.77
CA HIS A 121 -8.39 -7.86 -6.37
C HIS A 121 -6.95 -8.13 -5.91
N THR A 122 -6.74 -9.12 -5.05
CA THR A 122 -5.41 -9.46 -4.51
C THR A 122 -4.69 -10.44 -5.44
N LEU A 123 -3.58 -10.02 -6.04
CA LEU A 123 -2.83 -10.84 -7.01
C LEU A 123 -1.78 -11.75 -6.36
N LEU A 124 -1.20 -11.31 -5.24
CA LEU A 124 -0.09 -11.99 -4.57
C LEU A 124 -0.58 -13.10 -3.63
N MET A 125 -1.50 -13.96 -4.12
CA MET A 125 -2.08 -15.07 -3.35
C MET A 125 -1.11 -16.24 -3.20
N PHE A 126 -0.32 -16.54 -4.23
CA PHE A 126 0.60 -17.69 -4.26
C PHE A 126 -0.09 -18.97 -3.73
N ASP A 127 0.54 -19.68 -2.78
CA ASP A 127 -0.01 -20.92 -2.24
C ASP A 127 -1.30 -20.73 -1.43
N ALA A 128 -1.57 -19.53 -0.89
CA ALA A 128 -2.81 -19.23 -0.19
C ALA A 128 -4.04 -19.24 -1.12
N PHE A 129 -3.84 -19.33 -2.43
CA PHE A 129 -4.90 -19.72 -3.37
C PHE A 129 -5.57 -21.03 -2.96
N HIS A 130 -4.79 -22.03 -2.53
CA HIS A 130 -5.32 -23.33 -2.13
C HIS A 130 -6.19 -23.24 -0.88
N ASP A 131 -5.87 -22.35 0.06
CA ASP A 131 -6.68 -22.13 1.26
C ASP A 131 -8.08 -21.56 0.94
N VAL A 132 -8.18 -20.76 -0.12
CA VAL A 132 -9.47 -20.25 -0.64
C VAL A 132 -10.19 -21.35 -1.42
N GLU A 133 -9.47 -22.11 -2.24
CA GLU A 133 -10.03 -23.23 -3.02
C GLU A 133 -10.63 -24.31 -2.11
N GLU A 134 -9.95 -24.66 -1.03
CA GLU A 134 -10.42 -25.65 -0.05
C GLU A 134 -11.72 -25.21 0.62
N ARG A 135 -11.83 -23.93 1.02
CA ARG A 135 -13.07 -23.34 1.55
C ARG A 135 -14.20 -23.37 0.53
N ALA A 136 -13.91 -23.05 -0.72
CA ALA A 136 -14.89 -23.12 -1.80
C ALA A 136 -15.40 -24.56 -2.00
N LYS A 137 -14.50 -25.56 -1.99
CA LYS A 137 -14.85 -27.00 -2.08
C LYS A 137 -15.64 -27.47 -0.85
N ALA A 138 -15.36 -26.93 0.33
CA ALA A 138 -16.11 -27.19 1.57
C ALA A 138 -17.49 -26.51 1.63
N GLY A 139 -17.83 -25.66 0.66
CA GLY A 139 -19.15 -25.07 0.51
C GLY A 139 -19.26 -23.60 0.91
N ASN A 140 -18.16 -22.94 1.28
CA ASN A 140 -18.16 -21.50 1.59
C ASN A 140 -18.57 -20.69 0.34
N ALA A 141 -19.70 -19.99 0.42
CA ALA A 141 -20.27 -19.26 -0.72
C ALA A 141 -19.40 -18.06 -1.15
N VAL A 142 -18.76 -17.37 -0.20
CA VAL A 142 -17.89 -16.24 -0.51
C VAL A 142 -16.60 -16.72 -1.16
N ALA A 143 -16.00 -17.81 -0.66
CA ALA A 143 -14.81 -18.40 -1.28
C ALA A 143 -15.08 -18.83 -2.73
N LYS A 144 -16.27 -19.39 -3.01
CA LYS A 144 -16.69 -19.72 -4.39
C LYS A 144 -16.77 -18.47 -5.28
N ASP A 145 -17.33 -17.38 -4.75
CA ASP A 145 -17.44 -16.10 -5.45
C ASP A 145 -16.07 -15.49 -5.75
N VAL A 146 -15.13 -15.56 -4.80
CA VAL A 146 -13.73 -15.15 -5.01
C VAL A 146 -13.08 -15.97 -6.14
N MET A 147 -13.22 -17.30 -6.10
CA MET A 147 -12.68 -18.20 -7.13
C MET A 147 -13.27 -17.90 -8.52
N GLN A 148 -14.58 -17.60 -8.58
CA GLN A 148 -15.26 -17.23 -9.83
C GLN A 148 -14.71 -15.91 -10.38
N SER A 149 -14.61 -14.87 -9.55
CA SER A 149 -14.06 -13.57 -9.96
C SER A 149 -12.62 -13.69 -10.50
N TRP A 150 -11.78 -14.51 -9.86
CA TRP A 150 -10.43 -14.79 -10.35
C TRP A 150 -10.44 -15.50 -11.71
N ALA A 151 -11.32 -16.49 -11.89
CA ALA A 151 -11.47 -17.21 -13.16
C ALA A 151 -12.02 -16.31 -14.29
N GLU A 152 -12.90 -15.37 -13.95
CA GLU A 152 -13.43 -14.36 -14.87
C GLU A 152 -12.47 -13.17 -15.10
N ALA A 153 -11.32 -13.17 -14.43
CA ALA A 153 -10.31 -12.12 -14.50
C ALA A 153 -10.85 -10.73 -14.15
N GLU A 154 -11.77 -10.62 -13.19
CA GLU A 154 -12.34 -9.33 -12.75
C GLU A 154 -11.25 -8.35 -12.28
N TRP A 155 -10.20 -8.85 -11.62
CA TRP A 155 -9.03 -8.06 -11.22
C TRP A 155 -8.33 -7.34 -12.39
N PHE A 156 -8.47 -7.88 -13.61
CA PHE A 156 -7.93 -7.31 -14.84
C PHE A 156 -8.98 -6.48 -15.58
N LEU A 157 -10.17 -7.06 -15.81
CA LEU A 157 -11.24 -6.44 -16.62
C LEU A 157 -11.89 -5.22 -15.96
N SER A 158 -11.79 -5.09 -14.64
CA SER A 158 -12.25 -3.89 -13.92
C SER A 158 -11.32 -2.68 -14.09
N LYS A 159 -10.08 -2.90 -14.56
CA LYS A 159 -9.13 -1.80 -14.78
C LYS A 159 -9.44 -1.07 -16.09
N PRO A 160 -9.22 0.25 -16.16
CA PRO A 160 -9.37 0.98 -17.41
C PRO A 160 -8.50 0.36 -18.51
N ALA A 161 -9.12 0.06 -19.66
CA ALA A 161 -8.38 -0.36 -20.84
C ALA A 161 -7.46 0.77 -21.34
N LEU A 162 -6.40 0.39 -22.07
CA LEU A 162 -5.54 1.36 -22.74
C LEU A 162 -6.38 2.19 -23.73
N ALA A 163 -6.30 3.52 -23.62
CA ALA A 163 -7.00 4.41 -24.54
C ALA A 163 -6.49 4.22 -25.99
N GLU A 164 -7.42 4.21 -26.96
CA GLU A 164 -7.09 4.11 -28.39
C GLU A 164 -6.18 5.26 -28.88
N LYS A 165 -6.24 6.41 -28.21
CA LYS A 165 -5.41 7.58 -28.47
C LYS A 165 -4.95 8.19 -27.16
N ILE A 166 -3.64 8.37 -27.03
CA ILE A 166 -3.01 9.09 -25.92
C ILE A 166 -2.39 10.37 -26.47
N THR A 167 -2.79 11.53 -25.94
CA THR A 167 -2.20 12.82 -26.30
C THR A 167 -1.11 13.16 -25.29
N LEU A 168 0.12 13.38 -25.77
CA LEU A 168 1.31 13.60 -24.94
C LEU A 168 2.05 14.86 -25.39
N THR A 169 2.83 15.45 -24.48
CA THR A 169 3.83 16.48 -24.82
C THR A 169 5.20 15.80 -24.89
N VAL A 170 5.95 16.08 -25.96
CA VAL A 170 7.28 15.48 -26.16
C VAL A 170 8.30 16.20 -25.28
N PHE A 171 8.89 15.49 -24.31
CA PHE A 171 10.13 15.87 -23.64
C PHE A 171 11.30 15.20 -24.39
N LYS A 172 11.96 15.92 -25.29
CA LYS A 172 13.03 15.38 -26.13
C LYS A 172 14.40 15.62 -25.51
N VAL A 173 15.15 14.55 -25.25
CA VAL A 173 16.59 14.60 -24.97
C VAL A 173 17.36 14.28 -26.26
N PRO A 174 18.11 15.25 -26.83
CA PRO A 174 18.97 15.00 -27.98
C PRO A 174 20.11 14.01 -27.68
N GLY A 175 20.53 13.26 -28.70
CA GLY A 175 21.64 12.30 -28.60
C GLY A 175 21.28 10.99 -27.88
N GLU A 176 22.28 10.35 -27.30
CA GLU A 176 22.15 9.11 -26.53
C GLU A 176 21.83 9.41 -25.06
N THR A 177 20.78 8.81 -24.50
CA THR A 177 20.54 8.83 -23.05
C THR A 177 21.10 7.54 -22.43
N ASN A 178 22.19 7.65 -21.67
CA ASN A 178 22.73 6.58 -20.86
C ASN A 178 21.95 6.49 -19.53
N THR A 179 21.90 5.32 -18.90
CA THR A 179 21.29 5.19 -17.57
C THR A 179 21.99 6.03 -16.50
N ASP A 180 23.28 6.31 -16.64
CA ASP A 180 24.00 7.20 -15.71
C ASP A 180 23.55 8.66 -15.82
N ASP A 181 22.97 9.07 -16.97
CA ASP A 181 22.32 10.38 -17.09
C ASP A 181 21.03 10.45 -16.27
N LEU A 182 20.34 9.32 -16.10
CA LEU A 182 19.05 9.23 -15.40
C LEU A 182 19.18 8.86 -13.92
N SER A 183 20.21 8.10 -13.57
CA SER A 183 20.52 7.61 -12.22
C SER A 183 22.05 7.62 -12.04
N PRO A 184 22.65 8.80 -11.80
CA PRO A 184 24.10 8.94 -11.74
C PRO A 184 24.75 8.09 -10.64
N ALA A 185 25.93 7.53 -10.93
CA ALA A 185 26.69 6.71 -9.97
C ALA A 185 26.98 7.41 -8.62
N PRO A 186 27.34 8.71 -8.55
CA PRO A 186 27.56 9.40 -7.27
C PRO A 186 26.34 9.45 -6.35
N ASP A 187 25.14 9.27 -6.89
CA ASP A 187 23.85 9.35 -6.19
C ASP A 187 23.26 7.96 -5.92
N ALA A 188 24.03 6.89 -6.14
CA ALA A 188 23.58 5.52 -5.93
C ALA A 188 23.09 5.26 -4.48
N TRP A 189 23.59 6.03 -3.51
CA TRP A 189 23.19 5.95 -2.10
C TRP A 189 21.73 6.35 -1.85
N SER A 190 21.12 7.17 -2.71
CA SER A 190 19.74 7.64 -2.55
C SER A 190 18.72 6.78 -3.30
N ARG A 191 19.15 5.80 -4.11
CA ARG A 191 18.27 4.96 -4.95
C ARG A 191 17.05 4.35 -4.23
N PRO A 192 17.13 3.90 -2.96
CA PRO A 192 15.96 3.38 -2.25
C PRO A 192 14.88 4.45 -1.96
N ASP A 193 15.25 5.73 -1.94
CA ASP A 193 14.35 6.87 -1.76
C ASP A 193 14.00 7.45 -3.15
N ILE A 194 12.99 6.87 -3.80
CA ILE A 194 12.63 7.19 -5.19
C ILE A 194 12.47 8.70 -5.44
N PRO A 195 11.69 9.46 -4.63
CA PRO A 195 11.54 10.89 -4.86
C PRO A 195 12.85 11.68 -4.69
N LEU A 196 13.68 11.32 -3.70
CA LEU A 196 14.97 11.98 -3.50
C LEU A 196 15.94 11.70 -4.66
N HIS A 197 16.02 10.44 -5.10
CA HIS A 197 16.89 10.06 -6.20
C HIS A 197 16.47 10.70 -7.52
N ALA A 198 15.17 10.92 -7.73
CA ALA A 198 14.64 11.55 -8.93
C ALA A 198 15.17 12.99 -9.13
N ASN A 199 15.53 13.71 -8.07
CA ASN A 199 16.15 15.04 -8.18
C ASN A 199 17.53 15.00 -8.87
N ALA A 200 18.17 13.83 -8.99
CA ALA A 200 19.46 13.68 -9.68
C ALA A 200 19.32 13.34 -11.18
N MET A 201 18.11 13.06 -11.67
CA MET A 201 17.86 12.74 -13.08
C MET A 201 18.23 13.93 -13.97
N LEU A 202 19.12 13.71 -14.94
CA LEU A 202 19.60 14.72 -15.88
C LEU A 202 20.21 15.97 -15.22
N LYS A 203 20.80 15.83 -14.01
CA LYS A 203 21.38 16.97 -13.27
C LYS A 203 22.63 17.60 -13.91
N ASN A 204 23.30 16.86 -14.80
CA ASN A 204 24.46 17.36 -15.53
C ASN A 204 23.97 17.94 -16.86
N GLU A 205 24.39 19.17 -17.16
CA GLU A 205 23.94 19.90 -18.36
C GLU A 205 24.13 19.09 -19.65
N ARG A 206 23.13 19.15 -20.53
CA ARG A 206 23.14 18.53 -21.86
C ARG A 206 22.47 19.45 -22.87
N GLU A 207 22.77 19.26 -24.15
CA GLU A 207 22.10 20.04 -25.21
C GLU A 207 20.58 19.91 -25.09
N GLY A 208 19.88 21.04 -24.94
CA GLY A 208 18.42 21.08 -24.82
C GLY A 208 17.86 20.74 -23.43
N ILE A 209 18.72 20.48 -22.43
CA ILE A 209 18.33 20.23 -21.03
C ILE A 209 19.04 21.27 -20.15
N VAL A 210 18.25 22.10 -19.46
CA VAL A 210 18.70 23.20 -18.58
C VAL A 210 18.23 22.93 -17.17
#